data_AF-A0A9P9YN84-F1
#
_entry.id   AF-A0A9P9YN84-F1
#
_cell.length_a   1.000
_cell.length_b   1.000
_cell.length_c   1.000
_cell.angle_alpha   90.00
_cell.angle_beta   90.00
_cell.angle_gamma   90.00
#
_symmetry.space_group_name_H-M   'P 1'
#
loop_
_entity.id
_entity.type
_entity.pdbx_description
1 polymer ?
#
loop_
_entity_poly.entity_id
_entity_poly.type
_entity_poly.pdbx_seq_one_letter_code
_entity_poly.pdbx_strand_id
1 'polypeptide(L)'
;MPGQYTNYWFIRVVMVLLRCLWAMFYLWGMIHAAAILPVPVECWTPGFWSSKRYYVLGYKSLIDFDIKTELCIHILVNFLMYCLFRCCSCSFLGARYLVGNVNKPHMDYGLLVFKAPYLIAFLVCWVVSTSITVLGVNLVAKQDQSDSIYSLYGQFGIALLFKLLVVANFYSVCLKTWAYLKIFEAESNEDLCHAALKIQSTFRGHLARKLVNKDAPEDEDIQEITKKVAEELDIDLTDPELNKAATKIQASFRGHKTRKDTNAE
;
A
#
# COMPACT_ATOMS: atom_id res chain seq x y z
N MET A 1 26.83 -12.37 16.13
CA MET A 1 28.03 -11.51 16.20
C MET A 1 27.62 -10.08 16.57
N PRO A 2 27.76 -9.64 17.83
CA PRO A 2 27.54 -8.25 18.21
C PRO A 2 28.89 -7.55 18.37
N GLY A 3 29.22 -6.57 17.52
CA GLY A 3 30.45 -5.80 17.73
C GLY A 3 31.02 -4.96 16.57
N GLN A 4 30.31 -4.75 15.45
CA GLN A 4 30.96 -4.15 14.27
C GLN A 4 30.20 -2.99 13.63
N TYR A 5 29.52 -2.16 14.42
CA TYR A 5 28.93 -0.91 13.90
C TYR A 5 29.12 0.21 14.91
N THR A 6 30.18 1.01 14.71
CA THR A 6 30.57 2.15 15.54
C THR A 6 29.57 3.31 15.52
N ASN A 7 28.65 3.35 14.55
CA ASN A 7 27.57 4.35 14.47
C ASN A 7 26.25 3.74 13.97
N TYR A 8 25.61 2.95 14.84
CA TYR A 8 24.36 2.24 14.55
C TYR A 8 23.22 3.14 14.00
N TRP A 9 23.12 4.39 14.48
CA TRP A 9 22.12 5.35 14.03
C TRP A 9 22.34 5.77 12.57
N PHE A 10 23.58 6.15 12.22
CA PHE A 10 23.94 6.53 10.86
C PHE A 10 23.68 5.39 9.86
N ILE A 11 24.13 4.18 10.19
CA ILE A 11 23.95 3.00 9.35
C ILE A 11 22.47 2.67 9.16
N ARG A 12 21.64 2.84 10.19
CA ARG A 12 20.18 2.65 10.09
C ARG A 12 19.56 3.65 9.11
N VAL A 13 19.92 4.93 9.20
CA VAL A 13 19.42 5.97 8.29
C VAL A 13 19.82 5.65 6.86
N VAL A 14 21.10 5.31 6.63
CA VAL A 14 21.61 4.95 5.29
C VAL A 14 20.88 3.74 4.72
N MET A 15 20.66 2.68 5.52
CA MET A 15 19.93 1.49 5.05
C MET A 15 18.47 1.78 4.68
N VAL A 16 17.80 2.68 5.42
CA VAL A 16 16.41 3.07 5.11
C VAL A 16 16.38 3.89 3.82
N LEU A 17 17.26 4.89 3.67
CA LEU A 17 17.35 5.69 2.44
C LEU A 17 17.63 4.83 1.22
N LEU A 18 18.55 3.87 1.35
CA LEU A 18 18.87 2.93 0.28
C LEU A 18 17.64 2.10 -0.10
N ARG A 19 16.90 1.57 0.87
CA ARG A 19 15.63 0.85 0.61
C ARG A 19 14.60 1.71 -0.09
N CYS A 20 14.43 2.96 0.32
CA CYS A 20 13.52 3.91 -0.34
C CYS A 20 13.92 4.13 -1.79
N LEU A 21 15.21 4.34 -2.03
CA LEU A 21 15.77 4.55 -3.36
C LEU A 21 15.54 3.33 -4.26
N TRP A 22 15.84 2.13 -3.79
CA TRP A 22 15.54 0.90 -4.54
C TRP A 22 14.05 0.71 -4.79
N ALA A 23 13.19 1.04 -3.83
CA ALA A 23 11.74 0.97 -4.01
C ALA A 23 11.24 1.97 -5.07
N MET A 24 11.78 3.20 -5.09
CA MET A 24 11.46 4.19 -6.11
C MET A 24 11.90 3.74 -7.50
N PHE A 25 13.14 3.25 -7.65
CA PHE A 25 13.62 2.71 -8.93
C PHE A 25 12.81 1.51 -9.40
N TYR A 26 12.46 0.62 -8.48
CA TYR A 26 11.60 -0.53 -8.78
C TYR A 26 10.21 -0.07 -9.29
N LEU A 27 9.54 0.83 -8.57
CA LEU A 27 8.22 1.32 -8.96
C LEU A 27 8.25 2.10 -10.29
N TRP A 28 9.30 2.88 -10.52
CA TRP A 28 9.52 3.54 -11.81
C TRP A 28 9.70 2.50 -12.93
N GLY A 29 10.58 1.51 -12.72
CA GLY A 29 10.84 0.45 -13.69
C GLY A 29 9.61 -0.42 -13.99
N MET A 30 8.73 -0.66 -13.00
CA MET A 30 7.49 -1.42 -13.20
C MET A 30 6.50 -0.70 -14.12
N ILE A 31 6.36 0.62 -14.02
CA ILE A 31 5.52 1.39 -14.95
C ILE A 31 6.09 1.33 -16.37
N HIS A 32 7.40 1.50 -16.52
CA HIS A 32 8.04 1.41 -17.83
C HIS A 32 7.97 0.02 -18.43
N ALA A 33 8.18 -1.03 -17.64
CA ALA A 33 8.01 -2.42 -18.07
C ALA A 33 6.56 -2.71 -18.52
N ALA A 34 5.58 -2.15 -17.80
CA ALA A 34 4.18 -2.20 -18.22
C ALA A 34 3.95 -1.42 -19.53
N ALA A 35 4.69 -0.35 -19.80
CA ALA A 35 4.57 0.47 -21.00
C ALA A 35 5.25 -0.09 -22.26
N ILE A 36 6.23 -1.00 -22.13
CA ILE A 36 6.98 -1.57 -23.27
C ILE A 36 6.03 -2.15 -24.31
N LEU A 37 6.15 -1.71 -25.55
CA LEU A 37 5.28 -2.06 -26.64
C LEU A 37 6.08 -2.74 -27.77
N PRO A 38 5.97 -4.07 -27.92
CA PRO A 38 6.45 -4.77 -29.09
C PRO A 38 5.50 -4.51 -30.28
N VAL A 39 6.00 -3.80 -31.28
CA VAL A 39 5.25 -3.39 -32.48
C VAL A 39 5.86 -4.08 -33.70
N PRO A 40 5.07 -4.76 -34.54
CA PRO A 40 5.56 -5.28 -35.81
C PRO A 40 5.80 -4.12 -36.78
N VAL A 41 7.03 -3.98 -37.24
CA VAL A 41 7.45 -2.97 -38.22
C VAL A 41 7.50 -3.63 -39.59
N GLU A 42 6.89 -2.97 -40.58
CA GLU A 42 6.89 -3.42 -41.97
C GLU A 42 8.25 -3.18 -42.62
N CYS A 43 8.79 -4.23 -43.24
CA CYS A 43 10.00 -4.16 -44.04
C CYS A 43 9.75 -4.76 -45.42
N TRP A 44 10.42 -4.19 -46.41
CA TRP A 44 10.32 -4.59 -47.80
C TRP A 44 11.69 -5.06 -48.28
N THR A 45 11.79 -6.31 -48.72
CA THR A 45 12.98 -6.80 -49.42
C THR A 45 12.78 -6.62 -50.92
N PRO A 46 13.61 -5.80 -51.59
CA PRO A 46 13.55 -5.65 -53.04
C PRO A 46 14.05 -6.95 -53.69
N GLY A 47 13.22 -7.58 -54.52
CA GLY A 47 13.60 -8.70 -55.37
C GLY A 47 13.70 -8.29 -56.83
N PHE A 48 14.26 -9.17 -57.66
CA PHE A 48 14.50 -8.90 -59.09
C PHE A 48 13.21 -8.63 -59.89
N TRP A 49 12.06 -9.20 -59.48
CA TRP A 49 10.73 -9.03 -60.14
C TRP A 49 9.56 -8.80 -59.19
N SER A 50 9.74 -8.98 -57.88
CA SER A 50 8.70 -8.74 -56.87
C SER A 50 9.32 -8.34 -55.55
N SER A 51 8.62 -7.48 -54.79
CA SER A 51 9.00 -7.12 -53.43
C SER A 51 8.27 -8.03 -52.45
N LYS A 52 9.00 -8.72 -51.58
CA LYS A 52 8.39 -9.50 -50.48
C LYS A 52 8.24 -8.60 -49.26
N ARG A 53 7.05 -8.62 -48.67
CA ARG A 53 6.77 -7.95 -47.38
C ARG A 53 7.06 -8.94 -46.26
N TYR A 54 7.76 -8.47 -45.23
CA TYR A 54 7.96 -9.21 -43.98
C TYR A 54 7.93 -8.24 -42.80
N TYR A 55 7.69 -8.77 -41.61
CA TYR A 55 7.61 -7.98 -40.39
C TYR A 55 8.80 -8.27 -39.45
N VAL A 56 9.29 -7.24 -38.77
CA VAL A 56 10.31 -7.33 -37.71
C VAL A 56 9.75 -6.73 -36.43
N LEU A 57 9.97 -7.38 -35.28
CA LEU A 57 9.47 -6.86 -34.01
C LEU A 57 10.36 -5.73 -33.48
N GLY A 58 9.85 -4.50 -33.50
CA GLY A 58 10.47 -3.35 -32.85
C GLY A 58 9.90 -3.15 -31.44
N TYR A 59 10.68 -2.54 -30.55
CA TYR A 59 10.23 -2.18 -29.20
C TYR A 59 10.12 -0.67 -29.07
N LYS A 60 8.94 -0.20 -28.67
CA LYS A 60 8.64 1.18 -28.31
C LYS A 60 8.15 1.24 -26.87
N SER A 61 7.96 2.42 -26.32
CA SER A 61 7.25 2.60 -25.04
C SER A 61 5.92 3.30 -25.30
N LEU A 62 4.86 2.90 -24.61
CA LEU A 62 3.58 3.62 -24.60
C LEU A 62 3.72 4.98 -23.89
N ILE A 63 4.68 5.07 -22.98
CA ILE A 63 5.01 6.26 -22.21
C ILE A 63 6.30 6.82 -22.80
N ASP A 64 6.23 7.99 -23.40
CA ASP A 64 7.42 8.68 -23.90
C ASP A 64 8.32 9.12 -22.74
N PHE A 65 9.63 9.02 -22.94
CA PHE A 65 10.67 9.48 -22.01
C PHE A 65 10.82 11.03 -22.01
N ASP A 66 9.71 11.75 -22.17
CA ASP A 66 9.69 13.21 -22.04
C ASP A 66 9.83 13.62 -20.57
N ILE A 67 10.53 14.72 -20.32
CA ILE A 67 10.81 15.27 -18.98
C ILE A 67 9.51 15.46 -18.20
N LYS A 68 8.44 15.92 -18.85
CA LYS A 68 7.14 16.13 -18.19
C LYS A 68 6.51 14.83 -17.72
N THR A 69 6.57 13.80 -18.55
CA THR A 69 6.01 12.47 -18.27
C THR A 69 6.80 11.77 -17.17
N GLU A 70 8.13 11.79 -17.28
CA GLU A 70 9.02 11.23 -16.25
C GLU A 70 8.82 11.94 -14.90
N LEU A 71 8.71 13.27 -14.90
CA LEU A 71 8.41 14.03 -13.68
C LEU A 71 7.07 13.60 -13.07
N CYS A 72 6.04 13.42 -13.89
CA CYS A 72 4.73 12.94 -13.43
C CYS A 72 4.81 11.55 -12.79
N ILE A 73 5.54 10.61 -13.41
CA ILE A 73 5.76 9.26 -12.87
C ILE A 73 6.53 9.34 -11.55
N HIS A 74 7.58 10.15 -11.47
CA HIS A 74 8.34 10.32 -10.23
C HIS A 74 7.47 10.93 -9.12
N ILE A 75 6.63 11.93 -9.42
CA ILE A 75 5.66 12.48 -8.45
C ILE A 75 4.70 11.39 -7.98
N LEU A 76 4.15 10.59 -8.90
CA LEU A 76 3.24 9.49 -8.59
C LEU A 76 3.89 8.42 -7.69
N VAL A 77 5.13 8.02 -8.00
CA VAL A 77 5.92 7.06 -7.21
C VAL A 77 6.23 7.62 -5.83
N ASN A 78 6.67 8.88 -5.74
CA ASN A 78 6.95 9.53 -4.45
C ASN A 78 5.68 9.67 -3.61
N PHE A 79 4.55 9.99 -4.24
CA PHE A 79 3.26 10.06 -3.56
C PHE A 79 2.84 8.71 -3.00
N LEU A 80 2.96 7.62 -3.77
CA LEU A 80 2.72 6.25 -3.28
C LEU A 80 3.62 5.91 -2.10
N MET A 81 4.92 6.20 -2.21
CA MET A 81 5.90 5.97 -1.14
C MET A 81 5.57 6.77 0.12
N TYR A 82 5.18 8.04 -0.03
CA TYR A 82 4.75 8.89 1.07
C TYR A 82 3.48 8.36 1.73
N CYS A 83 2.50 7.91 0.94
CA CYS A 83 1.28 7.31 1.47
C CYS A 83 1.58 6.02 2.23
N LEU A 84 2.44 5.15 1.70
CA LEU A 84 2.91 3.95 2.40
C LEU A 84 3.61 4.31 3.71
N PHE A 85 4.50 5.29 3.69
CA PHE A 85 5.22 5.78 4.87
C PHE A 85 4.26 6.31 5.95
N ARG A 86 3.26 7.11 5.55
CA ARG A 86 2.25 7.67 6.45
C ARG A 86 1.28 6.62 6.98
N CYS A 87 0.89 5.63 6.15
CA CYS A 87 0.09 4.49 6.59
C CYS A 87 0.78 3.74 7.74
N CYS A 88 2.11 3.67 7.68
CA CYS A 88 2.95 2.97 8.66
C CYS A 88 3.41 3.89 9.81
N SER A 89 2.65 4.95 10.12
CA SER A 89 2.96 5.99 11.12
C SER A 89 4.41 6.50 11.08
N CYS A 90 4.92 6.81 9.88
CA CYS A 90 6.28 7.32 9.68
C CYS A 90 7.39 6.34 10.09
N SER A 91 7.09 5.05 10.05
CA SER A 91 8.05 3.98 10.31
C SER A 91 8.17 3.07 9.10
N PHE A 92 9.39 2.92 8.57
CA PHE A 92 9.63 1.92 7.54
C PHE A 92 9.58 0.53 8.16
N LEU A 93 8.61 -0.28 7.73
CA LEU A 93 8.48 -1.68 8.15
C LEU A 93 9.76 -2.44 7.82
N GLY A 94 10.51 -2.78 8.87
CA GLY A 94 11.55 -3.79 8.82
C GLY A 94 11.09 -5.09 9.47
N ALA A 95 11.78 -6.20 9.17
CA ALA A 95 11.52 -7.51 9.78
C ALA A 95 11.51 -7.49 11.32
N ARG A 96 12.08 -6.46 11.96
CA ARG A 96 12.02 -6.24 13.41
C ARG A 96 10.61 -6.07 13.97
N TYR A 97 9.66 -5.54 13.20
CA TYR A 97 8.26 -5.42 13.64
C TYR A 97 7.52 -6.76 13.66
N LEU A 98 8.14 -7.86 13.18
CA LEU A 98 7.60 -9.20 13.32
C LEU A 98 7.98 -9.86 14.66
N VAL A 99 8.82 -9.21 15.48
CA VAL A 99 9.19 -9.68 16.82
C VAL A 99 8.24 -9.05 17.84
N GLY A 100 7.56 -9.88 18.63
CA GLY A 100 6.41 -9.51 19.48
C GLY A 100 6.73 -8.71 20.74
N ASN A 101 7.50 -7.62 20.67
CA ASN A 101 7.77 -6.78 21.85
C ASN A 101 8.12 -5.31 21.53
N VAL A 102 7.77 -4.82 20.34
CA VAL A 102 8.02 -3.42 19.93
C VAL A 102 6.68 -2.76 19.62
N ASN A 103 6.42 -1.59 20.19
CA ASN A 103 5.23 -0.78 19.88
C ASN A 103 5.12 -0.59 18.36
N LYS A 104 4.04 -1.10 17.77
CA LYS A 104 3.83 -1.09 16.32
C LYS A 104 3.01 0.13 15.91
N PRO A 105 3.24 0.67 14.71
CA PRO A 105 2.48 1.83 14.22
C PRO A 105 1.01 1.47 13.98
N HIS A 106 0.10 2.33 14.44
CA HIS A 106 -1.33 2.21 14.17
C HIS A 106 -1.62 2.54 12.70
N MET A 107 -2.24 1.59 11.99
CA MET A 107 -2.47 1.68 10.55
C MET A 107 -3.71 2.54 10.24
N ASP A 108 -3.56 3.58 9.41
CA ASP A 108 -4.68 4.41 8.94
C ASP A 108 -5.16 3.93 7.56
N TYR A 109 -6.26 3.15 7.56
CA TYR A 109 -6.84 2.55 6.35
C TYR A 109 -7.41 3.57 5.38
N GLY A 110 -7.85 4.74 5.87
CA GLY A 110 -8.36 5.81 5.00
C GLY A 110 -7.29 6.29 4.02
N LEU A 111 -6.02 6.16 4.42
CA LEU A 111 -4.89 6.58 3.59
C LEU A 111 -4.51 5.54 2.50
N LEU A 112 -5.07 4.32 2.54
CA LEU A 112 -4.84 3.30 1.51
C LEU A 112 -5.44 3.66 0.16
N VAL A 113 -6.53 4.44 0.15
CA VAL A 113 -7.17 4.92 -1.09
C VAL A 113 -6.20 5.71 -1.95
N PHE A 114 -5.24 6.42 -1.35
CA PHE A 114 -4.23 7.18 -2.06
C PHE A 114 -3.18 6.34 -2.80
N LYS A 115 -3.20 5.01 -2.64
CA LYS A 115 -2.39 4.10 -3.47
C LYS A 115 -3.01 3.85 -4.84
N ALA A 116 -4.32 4.04 -4.98
CA ALA A 116 -5.08 3.75 -6.19
C ALA A 116 -4.52 4.40 -7.46
N PRO A 117 -4.06 5.67 -7.46
CA PRO A 117 -3.57 6.32 -8.68
C PRO A 117 -2.42 5.57 -9.35
N TYR A 118 -1.44 5.07 -8.58
CA TYR A 118 -0.33 4.31 -9.13
C TYR A 118 -0.78 2.94 -9.66
N LEU A 119 -1.63 2.24 -8.91
CA LEU A 119 -2.16 0.93 -9.33
C LEU A 119 -2.98 1.03 -10.61
N ILE A 120 -3.84 2.05 -10.70
CA ILE A 120 -4.65 2.33 -11.89
C ILE A 120 -3.75 2.68 -13.07
N ALA A 121 -2.76 3.56 -12.89
CA ALA A 121 -1.83 3.94 -13.96
C ALA A 121 -1.08 2.72 -14.50
N PHE A 122 -0.56 1.85 -13.61
CA PHE A 122 0.09 0.61 -14.00
C PHE A 122 -0.86 -0.32 -14.77
N LEU A 123 -2.06 -0.57 -14.23
CA LEU A 123 -3.04 -1.47 -14.85
C LEU A 123 -3.48 -0.99 -16.23
N VAL A 124 -3.80 0.29 -16.37
CA VAL A 124 -4.18 0.90 -17.65
C VAL A 124 -3.03 0.76 -18.65
N CYS A 125 -1.81 1.11 -18.24
CA CYS A 125 -0.63 1.02 -19.10
C CYS A 125 -0.36 -0.42 -19.57
N TRP A 126 -0.44 -1.38 -18.65
CA TRP A 126 -0.26 -2.80 -18.95
C TRP A 126 -1.36 -3.33 -19.88
N VAL A 127 -2.63 -3.01 -19.61
CA VAL A 127 -3.76 -3.46 -20.44
C VAL A 127 -3.67 -2.88 -21.85
N VAL A 128 -3.43 -1.59 -21.99
CA VAL A 128 -3.36 -0.92 -23.30
C VAL A 128 -2.20 -1.47 -24.11
N SER A 129 -1.00 -1.51 -23.54
CA SER A 129 0.19 -2.02 -24.25
C SER A 129 0.05 -3.50 -24.65
N THR A 130 -0.48 -4.35 -23.77
CA THR A 130 -0.70 -5.77 -24.06
C THR A 130 -1.78 -5.95 -25.13
N SER A 131 -2.85 -5.15 -25.09
CA SER A 131 -3.92 -5.20 -26.10
C SER A 131 -3.36 -4.85 -27.48
N ILE A 132 -2.54 -3.80 -27.58
CA ILE A 132 -1.88 -3.44 -28.85
C ILE A 132 -0.94 -4.55 -29.32
N THR A 133 -0.19 -5.21 -28.42
CA THR A 133 0.65 -6.37 -28.78
C THR A 133 -0.19 -7.51 -29.38
N VAL A 134 -1.29 -7.89 -28.73
CA VAL A 134 -2.18 -8.96 -29.21
C VAL A 134 -2.81 -8.59 -30.55
N LEU A 135 -3.23 -7.34 -30.73
CA LEU A 135 -3.71 -6.84 -32.02
C LEU A 135 -2.60 -6.90 -33.09
N GLY A 136 -1.36 -6.55 -32.74
CA GLY A 136 -0.20 -6.67 -33.63
C GLY A 136 0.06 -8.11 -34.10
N VAL A 137 -0.03 -9.08 -33.19
CA VAL A 137 0.05 -10.51 -33.53
C VAL A 137 -1.04 -10.90 -34.53
N ASN A 138 -2.29 -10.50 -34.28
CA ASN A 138 -3.42 -10.82 -35.15
C ASN A 138 -3.32 -10.16 -36.54
N LEU A 139 -2.75 -8.96 -36.63
CA LEU A 139 -2.51 -8.27 -37.90
C LEU A 139 -1.45 -9.00 -38.72
N VAL A 140 -0.30 -9.32 -38.10
CA VAL A 140 0.76 -10.10 -38.75
C VAL A 140 0.24 -11.45 -39.22
N ALA A 141 -0.55 -12.14 -38.39
CA ALA A 141 -1.13 -13.43 -38.72
C ALA A 141 -2.02 -13.42 -39.98
N LYS A 142 -2.66 -12.29 -40.29
CA LYS A 142 -3.53 -12.16 -41.45
C LYS A 142 -2.81 -11.68 -42.71
N GLN A 143 -1.67 -11.01 -42.56
CA GLN A 143 -1.09 -10.18 -43.63
C GLN A 143 0.33 -10.56 -44.03
N ASP A 144 1.02 -11.40 -43.26
CA ASP A 144 2.38 -11.82 -43.61
C ASP A 144 2.39 -12.84 -44.76
N GLN A 145 3.23 -12.58 -45.76
CA GLN A 145 3.44 -13.43 -46.95
C GLN A 145 4.84 -14.07 -46.93
N SER A 146 5.55 -14.01 -45.80
CA SER A 146 6.94 -14.40 -45.66
C SER A 146 7.08 -15.80 -45.06
N ASP A 147 8.09 -16.55 -45.49
CA ASP A 147 8.44 -17.86 -44.91
C ASP A 147 9.08 -17.74 -43.50
N SER A 148 9.37 -16.50 -43.04
CA SER A 148 10.01 -16.20 -41.75
C SER A 148 9.03 -16.04 -40.57
N ILE A 149 7.76 -16.42 -40.75
CA ILE A 149 6.68 -16.14 -39.80
C ILE A 149 6.92 -16.77 -38.42
N TYR A 150 7.54 -17.95 -38.37
CA TYR A 150 7.79 -18.70 -37.12
C TYR A 150 8.75 -17.98 -36.17
N SER A 151 9.77 -17.31 -36.70
CA SER A 151 10.72 -16.52 -35.89
C SER A 151 10.00 -15.34 -35.22
N LEU A 152 9.14 -14.66 -35.98
CA LEU A 152 8.36 -13.52 -35.49
C LEU A 152 7.33 -13.93 -34.43
N TYR A 153 6.61 -15.04 -34.63
CA TYR A 153 5.73 -15.58 -33.60
C TYR A 153 6.48 -15.97 -32.32
N GLY A 154 7.69 -16.50 -32.44
CA GLY A 154 8.57 -16.75 -31.30
C GLY A 154 8.89 -15.46 -30.53
N GLN A 155 9.23 -14.38 -31.23
CA GLN A 155 9.47 -13.07 -30.62
C GLN A 155 8.24 -12.50 -29.92
N PHE A 156 7.05 -12.61 -30.54
CA PHE A 156 5.79 -12.23 -29.91
C PHE A 156 5.45 -13.09 -28.69
N GLY A 157 5.73 -14.39 -28.74
CA GLY A 157 5.57 -15.29 -27.60
C GLY A 157 6.43 -14.87 -26.41
N ILE A 158 7.70 -14.54 -26.65
CA ILE A 158 8.61 -14.02 -25.62
C ILE A 158 8.10 -12.69 -25.05
N ALA A 159 7.64 -11.78 -25.91
CA ALA A 159 7.06 -10.51 -25.51
C ALA A 159 5.81 -10.67 -24.62
N LEU A 160 4.89 -11.58 -24.97
CA LEU A 160 3.71 -11.88 -24.16
C LEU A 160 4.08 -12.54 -22.83
N LEU A 161 5.07 -13.44 -22.82
CA LEU A 161 5.61 -14.01 -21.58
C LEU A 161 6.22 -12.94 -20.67
N PHE A 162 6.97 -11.98 -21.22
CA PHE A 162 7.49 -10.84 -20.47
C PHE A 162 6.34 -10.01 -19.86
N LYS A 163 5.28 -9.72 -20.63
CA LYS A 163 4.09 -9.03 -20.13
C LYS A 163 3.42 -9.78 -18.98
N LEU A 164 3.30 -11.11 -19.10
CA LEU A 164 2.75 -11.97 -18.05
C LEU A 164 3.62 -11.92 -16.78
N LEU A 165 4.95 -11.93 -16.94
CA LEU A 165 5.87 -11.80 -15.81
C LEU A 165 5.72 -10.47 -15.09
N VAL A 166 5.57 -9.36 -15.84
CA VAL A 166 5.37 -8.03 -15.28
C VAL A 166 4.09 -7.95 -14.43
N VAL A 167 2.96 -8.46 -14.93
CA VAL A 167 1.71 -8.46 -14.14
C VAL A 167 1.75 -9.44 -12.97
N ALA A 168 2.38 -10.60 -13.13
CA ALA A 168 2.55 -11.58 -12.05
C ALA A 168 3.42 -11.01 -10.91
N ASN A 169 4.49 -10.30 -11.26
CA ASN A 169 5.34 -9.62 -10.29
C ASN A 169 4.56 -8.52 -9.53
N PHE A 170 3.81 -7.68 -10.26
CA PHE A 170 2.97 -6.65 -9.67
C PHE A 170 1.90 -7.24 -8.72
N TYR A 171 1.21 -8.29 -9.16
CA TYR A 171 0.22 -9.00 -8.34
C TYR A 171 0.83 -9.59 -7.08
N SER A 172 2.01 -10.23 -7.18
CA SER A 172 2.73 -10.77 -6.02
C SER A 172 3.07 -9.70 -4.99
N VAL A 173 3.53 -8.53 -5.44
CA VAL A 173 3.83 -7.40 -4.53
C VAL A 173 2.56 -6.86 -3.90
N CYS A 174 1.48 -6.66 -4.66
CA CYS A 174 0.20 -6.22 -4.12
C CYS A 174 -0.33 -7.20 -3.05
N LEU A 175 -0.28 -8.50 -3.33
CA LEU A 175 -0.72 -9.55 -2.40
C LEU A 175 0.12 -9.53 -1.12
N LYS A 176 1.46 -9.45 -1.24
CA LYS A 176 2.35 -9.36 -0.08
C LYS A 176 2.05 -8.11 0.75
N THR A 177 1.94 -6.94 0.11
CA THR A 177 1.61 -5.70 0.80
C THR A 177 0.25 -5.80 1.49
N TRP A 178 -0.76 -6.35 0.83
CA TRP A 178 -2.08 -6.56 1.42
C TRP A 178 -2.05 -7.52 2.61
N ALA A 179 -1.34 -8.65 2.50
CA ALA A 179 -1.17 -9.60 3.59
C ALA A 179 -0.46 -8.95 4.79
N TYR A 180 0.60 -8.17 4.57
CA TYR A 180 1.24 -7.42 5.63
C TYR A 180 0.28 -6.45 6.31
N LEU A 181 -0.46 -5.64 5.54
CA LEU A 181 -1.43 -4.69 6.08
C LEU A 181 -2.49 -5.39 6.94
N LYS A 182 -3.00 -6.55 6.49
CA LYS A 182 -3.99 -7.33 7.23
C LYS A 182 -3.45 -7.89 8.55
N ILE A 183 -2.18 -8.30 8.58
CA ILE A 183 -1.53 -8.75 9.83
C ILE A 183 -1.45 -7.59 10.82
N PHE A 184 -1.06 -6.38 10.37
CA PHE A 184 -1.04 -5.20 11.22
C PHE A 184 -2.43 -4.79 11.71
N GLU A 185 -3.49 -5.03 10.92
CA GLU A 185 -4.87 -4.82 11.36
C GLU A 185 -5.22 -5.60 12.60
N ALA A 186 -4.97 -6.92 12.52
CA ALA A 186 -5.35 -7.86 13.56
C ALA A 186 -4.66 -7.50 14.87
N GLU A 187 -3.38 -7.16 14.79
CA GLU A 187 -2.58 -6.79 15.95
C GLU A 187 -2.95 -5.39 16.51
N SER A 188 -3.23 -4.41 15.66
CA SER A 188 -3.70 -3.09 16.10
C SER A 188 -5.03 -3.17 16.85
N ASN A 189 -5.94 -4.07 16.43
CA ASN A 189 -7.21 -4.30 17.12
C ASN A 189 -7.01 -4.94 18.49
N GLU A 190 -6.04 -5.86 18.61
CA GLU A 190 -5.67 -6.48 19.88
C GLU A 190 -5.09 -5.45 20.87
N ASP A 191 -4.16 -4.60 20.42
CA ASP A 191 -3.60 -3.51 21.22
C ASP A 191 -4.67 -2.51 21.69
N LEU A 192 -5.61 -2.16 20.80
CA LEU A 192 -6.77 -1.31 21.13
C LEU A 192 -7.65 -1.96 22.21
N CYS A 193 -7.93 -3.26 22.09
CA CYS A 193 -8.71 -4.02 23.07
C CYS A 193 -8.00 -4.03 24.43
N HIS A 194 -6.70 -4.32 24.47
CA HIS A 194 -5.92 -4.32 25.70
C HIS A 194 -5.87 -2.93 26.35
N ALA A 195 -5.70 -1.86 25.57
CA ALA A 195 -5.75 -0.49 26.07
C ALA A 195 -7.13 -0.13 26.65
N ALA A 196 -8.21 -0.54 25.97
CA ALA A 196 -9.58 -0.36 26.45
C ALA A 196 -9.83 -1.12 27.75
N LEU A 197 -9.42 -2.40 27.84
CA LEU A 197 -9.48 -3.21 29.07
C LEU A 197 -8.73 -2.55 30.23
N LYS A 198 -7.55 -1.97 29.96
CA LYS A 198 -6.77 -1.24 30.98
C LYS A 198 -7.50 0.01 31.47
N ILE A 199 -8.10 0.79 30.56
CA ILE A 199 -8.89 1.97 30.92
C ILE A 199 -10.10 1.55 31.75
N GLN A 200 -10.85 0.53 31.32
CA GLN A 200 -12.02 0.03 32.01
C GLN A 200 -11.67 -0.49 33.41
N SER A 201 -10.65 -1.33 33.54
CA SER A 201 -10.20 -1.85 34.85
C SER A 201 -9.70 -0.75 35.78
N THR A 202 -8.97 0.24 35.25
CA THR A 202 -8.52 1.41 36.01
C THR A 202 -9.71 2.26 36.48
N PHE A 203 -10.70 2.48 35.60
CA PHE A 203 -11.91 3.24 35.91
C PHE A 203 -12.78 2.53 36.94
N ARG A 204 -13.01 1.22 36.79
CA ARG A 204 -13.69 0.38 37.80
C ARG A 204 -13.00 0.49 39.16
N GLY A 205 -11.67 0.39 39.18
CA GLY A 205 -10.89 0.58 40.41
C GLY A 205 -11.00 2.00 40.99
N HIS A 206 -11.07 3.02 40.14
CA HIS A 206 -11.28 4.41 40.59
C HIS A 206 -12.66 4.60 41.22
N LEU A 207 -13.72 4.05 40.60
CA LEU A 207 -15.07 4.05 41.17
C LEU A 207 -15.12 3.32 42.51
N ALA A 208 -14.55 2.12 42.61
CA ALA A 208 -14.49 1.36 43.85
C ALA A 208 -13.78 2.13 44.98
N ARG A 209 -12.64 2.78 44.69
CA ARG A 209 -11.93 3.62 45.67
C ARG A 209 -12.73 4.87 46.06
N LYS A 210 -13.46 5.47 45.12
CA LYS A 210 -14.31 6.64 45.37
C LYS A 210 -15.53 6.29 46.24
N LEU A 211 -16.06 5.08 46.14
CA LEU A 211 -17.13 4.58 47.01
C LEU A 211 -16.64 4.24 48.43
N VAL A 212 -15.37 3.87 48.58
CA VAL A 212 -14.77 3.53 49.89
C VAL A 212 -14.25 4.76 50.64
N ASN A 213 -13.75 5.79 49.93
CA ASN A 213 -13.35 7.05 50.54
C ASN A 213 -14.56 7.97 50.73
N LYS A 214 -14.72 8.52 51.94
CA LYS A 214 -15.81 9.40 52.43
C LYS A 214 -15.96 10.77 51.73
N ASP A 215 -15.45 10.94 50.52
CA ASP A 215 -15.67 12.12 49.67
C ASP A 215 -16.83 11.89 48.67
N ALA A 216 -17.59 10.82 48.86
CA ALA A 216 -18.81 10.53 48.10
C ALA A 216 -19.93 11.52 48.50
N PRO A 217 -20.79 11.96 47.56
CA PRO A 217 -22.03 12.61 47.94
C PRO A 217 -22.82 11.66 48.86
N GLU A 218 -23.38 12.19 49.95
CA GLU A 218 -24.20 11.43 50.92
C GLU A 218 -25.54 10.95 50.32
N ASP A 219 -25.83 11.30 49.06
CA ASP A 219 -26.98 10.81 48.31
C ASP A 219 -26.87 9.32 47.95
N GLU A 220 -27.75 8.51 48.55
CA GLU A 220 -27.91 7.07 48.28
C GLU A 220 -28.17 6.79 46.79
N ASP A 221 -28.92 7.65 46.10
CA ASP A 221 -29.21 7.54 44.67
C ASP A 221 -27.93 7.62 43.81
N ILE A 222 -26.98 8.49 44.17
CA ILE A 222 -25.73 8.64 43.41
C ILE A 222 -24.83 7.42 43.64
N GLN A 223 -24.83 6.85 44.84
CA GLN A 223 -24.09 5.62 45.15
C GLN A 223 -24.68 4.41 44.42
N GLU A 224 -26.02 4.30 44.35
CA GLU A 224 -26.69 3.22 43.63
C GLU A 224 -26.46 3.32 42.12
N ILE A 225 -26.53 4.52 41.54
CA ILE A 225 -26.19 4.77 40.13
C ILE A 225 -24.72 4.42 39.85
N THR A 226 -23.79 4.83 40.73
CA THR A 226 -22.36 4.54 40.55
C THR A 226 -22.07 3.04 40.63
N LYS A 227 -22.77 2.33 41.51
CA LYS A 227 -22.69 0.87 41.64
C LYS A 227 -23.26 0.17 40.40
N LYS A 228 -24.44 0.57 39.92
CA LYS A 228 -25.05 0.04 38.68
C LYS A 228 -24.15 0.26 37.47
N VAL A 229 -23.58 1.45 37.31
CA VAL A 229 -22.62 1.76 36.23
C VAL A 229 -21.35 0.90 36.31
N ALA A 230 -20.86 0.61 37.53
CA ALA A 230 -19.70 -0.27 37.72
C ALA A 230 -20.01 -1.74 37.40
N GLU A 231 -21.24 -2.20 37.65
CA GLU A 231 -21.74 -3.56 37.43
C GLU A 231 -22.14 -3.81 35.96
N GLU A 232 -22.67 -2.78 35.28
CA GLU A 232 -23.14 -2.82 33.88
C GLU A 232 -22.02 -2.57 32.85
N LEU A 233 -20.79 -2.36 33.32
CA LEU A 233 -19.60 -2.11 32.49
C LEU A 233 -19.07 -3.38 31.77
N ASP A 234 -19.82 -4.48 31.69
CA ASP A 234 -19.44 -5.71 30.98
C ASP A 234 -19.69 -5.58 29.47
N ILE A 235 -18.92 -4.69 28.88
CA ILE A 235 -19.01 -4.34 27.47
C ILE A 235 -18.13 -5.29 26.67
N ASP A 236 -18.72 -6.02 25.71
CA ASP A 236 -17.95 -6.83 24.77
C ASP A 236 -17.08 -5.94 23.86
N LEU A 237 -15.78 -5.91 24.14
CA LEU A 237 -14.79 -5.14 23.39
C LEU A 237 -14.47 -5.75 22.03
N THR A 238 -14.90 -6.98 21.77
CA THR A 238 -14.74 -7.63 20.47
C THR A 238 -15.85 -7.27 19.48
N ASP A 239 -16.91 -6.58 19.94
CA ASP A 239 -17.99 -6.13 19.08
C ASP A 239 -17.51 -5.03 18.09
N PRO A 240 -17.60 -5.28 16.77
CA PRO A 240 -17.23 -4.31 15.75
C PRO A 240 -18.10 -3.04 15.75
N GLU A 241 -19.35 -3.08 16.19
CA GLU A 241 -20.20 -1.89 16.28
C GLU A 241 -19.75 -0.97 17.42
N LEU A 242 -19.36 -1.56 18.54
CA LEU A 242 -18.88 -0.85 19.71
C LEU A 242 -17.55 -0.16 19.47
N ASN A 243 -16.64 -0.81 18.75
CA ASN A 243 -15.38 -0.23 18.30
C ASN A 243 -15.59 0.98 17.38
N LYS A 244 -16.53 0.91 16.42
CA LYS A 244 -16.88 2.06 15.56
C LYS A 244 -17.45 3.23 16.36
N ALA A 245 -18.31 2.97 17.33
CA ALA A 245 -18.86 4.00 18.21
C ALA A 245 -17.75 4.66 19.04
N ALA A 246 -16.84 3.86 19.61
CA ALA A 246 -15.70 4.35 20.38
C ALA A 246 -14.77 5.23 19.53
N THR A 247 -14.43 4.83 18.29
CA THR A 247 -13.63 5.65 17.38
C THR A 247 -14.29 7.00 17.09
N LYS A 248 -15.62 7.02 16.88
CA LYS A 248 -16.38 8.25 16.65
C LYS A 248 -16.35 9.18 17.87
N ILE A 249 -16.49 8.62 19.07
CA ILE A 249 -16.40 9.36 20.34
C ILE A 249 -14.99 9.94 20.53
N GLN A 250 -13.95 9.14 20.30
CA GLN A 250 -12.55 9.58 20.41
C GLN A 250 -12.22 10.71 19.43
N ALA A 251 -12.67 10.61 18.18
CA ALA A 251 -12.50 11.66 17.19
C ALA A 251 -13.22 12.96 17.59
N SER A 252 -14.46 12.85 18.07
CA SER A 252 -15.25 13.99 18.56
C SER A 252 -14.57 14.67 19.75
N PHE A 253 -14.09 13.88 20.73
CA PHE A 253 -13.41 14.40 21.92
C PHE A 253 -12.10 15.12 21.57
N ARG A 254 -11.27 14.55 20.69
CA ARG A 254 -10.05 15.22 20.20
C ARG A 254 -10.38 16.57 19.56
N GLY A 255 -11.39 16.62 18.70
CA GLY A 255 -11.85 17.87 18.07
C GLY A 255 -12.46 18.87 19.07
N HIS A 256 -13.16 18.40 20.10
CA HIS A 256 -13.66 19.26 21.18
C HIS A 256 -12.51 19.85 22.00
N LYS A 257 -11.52 19.03 22.37
CA LYS A 257 -10.34 19.47 23.12
C LYS A 257 -9.57 20.56 22.37
N THR A 258 -9.27 20.34 21.09
CA THR A 258 -8.60 21.35 20.25
C THR A 258 -9.38 22.67 20.24
N ARG A 259 -10.71 22.63 20.01
CA ARG A 259 -11.55 23.84 20.02
C ARG A 259 -11.59 24.56 21.37
N LYS A 260 -11.58 23.81 22.47
CA LYS A 260 -11.54 24.38 23.82
C LYS A 260 -10.20 25.06 24.10
N ASP A 261 -9.10 24.44 23.67
CA ASP A 261 -7.76 24.98 23.84
C ASP A 261 -7.52 26.20 22.94
N THR A 262 -8.11 26.27 21.74
CA THR A 262 -8.03 27.44 20.84
C THR A 262 -8.92 28.61 21.28
N ASN A 263 -9.97 28.37 22.07
CA ASN A 263 -10.86 29.41 22.60
C ASN A 263 -10.46 29.90 24.01
N ALA A 264 -9.37 29.39 24.57
CA ALA A 264 -8.84 29.77 25.87
C ALA A 264 -7.68 30.79 25.79
N GLU A 265 -7.33 31.25 24.58
CA GLU A 265 -6.56 32.47 24.31
C GLU A 265 -7.51 33.63 23.96
#